data_AF-A0A8B0ST71-F1
#
_entry.id   AF-A0A8B0ST71-F1
#
_cell.length_a   1.000
_cell.length_b   1.000
_cell.length_c   1.000
_cell.angle_alpha   90.00
_cell.angle_beta   90.00
_cell.angle_gamma   90.00
#
_symmetry.space_group_name_H-M   'P 1'
#
loop_
_entity.id
_entity.type
_entity.pdbx_description
1 polymer ?
#
loop_
_entity_poly.entity_id
_entity_poly.type
_entity_poly.pdbx_seq_one_letter_code
_entity_poly.pdbx_strand_id
1 'polypeptide(L)'
;MTFYERFEQVIALALSAIIAVIIVVSLLQLISIVFSLLIIDAFNPLDHKVFQTVFGMIMTLLIAMEFKHSIVRVALRRDSIIESRR
;
A
#
# COMPACT_ATOMS: atom_id res chain seq x y z
N MET A 1 8.25 -0.75 29.02
CA MET A 1 7.19 -0.92 28.02
C MET A 1 5.87 -0.55 28.65
N THR A 2 5.48 0.71 28.49
CA THR A 2 4.22 1.24 29.00
C THR A 2 3.04 0.60 28.26
N PHE A 3 1.85 0.55 28.87
CA PHE A 3 0.65 -0.04 28.25
C PHE A 3 0.29 0.64 26.91
N TYR A 4 0.61 1.92 26.79
CA TYR A 4 0.40 2.75 25.60
C TYR A 4 1.28 2.33 24.41
N GLU A 5 2.55 1.97 24.66
CA GLU A 5 3.46 1.49 23.61
C GLU A 5 3.00 0.17 23.01
N ARG A 6 2.56 -0.79 23.85
CA ARG A 6 2.03 -2.06 23.38
C ARG A 6 0.76 -1.88 22.55
N PHE A 7 -0.09 -0.94 22.94
CA PHE A 7 -1.30 -0.60 22.20
C PHE A 7 -0.99 -0.02 20.81
N GLU A 8 -0.07 0.95 20.72
CA GLU A 8 0.39 1.48 19.42
C GLU A 8 0.97 0.37 18.52
N GLN A 9 1.77 -0.54 19.09
CA GLN A 9 2.41 -1.62 18.34
C GLN A 9 1.39 -2.63 17.78
N VAL A 10 0.37 -2.97 18.55
CA VAL A 10 -0.74 -3.83 18.10
C VAL A 10 -1.52 -3.16 16.97
N ILE A 11 -1.82 -1.87 17.09
CA ILE A 11 -2.53 -1.12 16.03
C ILE A 11 -1.68 -1.05 14.76
N ALA A 12 -0.39 -0.74 14.88
CA ALA A 12 0.51 -0.67 13.73
C ALA A 12 0.60 -2.01 12.98
N LEU A 13 0.63 -3.13 13.72
CA LEU A 13 0.65 -4.47 13.14
C LEU A 13 -0.67 -4.81 12.43
N ALA A 14 -1.82 -4.49 13.04
CA ALA A 14 -3.14 -4.68 12.43
C ALA A 14 -3.29 -3.84 11.15
N LEU A 15 -2.93 -2.56 11.19
CA LEU A 15 -2.98 -1.67 10.03
C LEU A 15 -2.05 -2.14 8.91
N SER A 16 -0.83 -2.57 9.24
CA SER A 16 0.12 -3.13 8.27
C SER A 16 -0.45 -4.37 7.56
N ALA A 17 -1.11 -5.26 8.30
CA ALA A 17 -1.74 -6.45 7.74
C ALA A 17 -2.90 -6.07 6.79
N ILE A 18 -3.77 -5.15 7.19
CA ILE A 18 -4.89 -4.68 6.36
C ILE A 18 -4.38 -4.04 5.07
N ILE A 19 -3.40 -3.14 5.16
CA ILE A 19 -2.83 -2.47 4.00
C ILE A 19 -2.13 -3.49 3.07
N ALA A 20 -1.48 -4.51 3.62
CA ALA A 20 -0.88 -5.58 2.81
C ALA A 20 -1.93 -6.33 1.98
N VAL A 21 -3.09 -6.66 2.56
CA VAL A 21 -4.20 -7.29 1.83
C VAL A 21 -4.73 -6.36 0.73
N ILE A 22 -4.92 -5.07 1.03
CA ILE A 22 -5.36 -4.07 0.04
C ILE A 22 -4.38 -4.01 -1.14
N ILE A 23 -3.07 -3.94 -0.88
CA ILE A 23 -2.04 -3.91 -1.92
C ILE A 23 -2.15 -5.14 -2.85
N VAL A 24 -2.30 -6.34 -2.28
CA VAL A 24 -2.42 -7.57 -3.08
C VAL A 24 -3.66 -7.55 -3.96
N VAL A 25 -4.82 -7.18 -3.40
CA VAL A 25 -6.08 -7.11 -4.15
C VAL A 25 -5.99 -6.07 -5.27
N SER A 26 -5.48 -4.87 -4.96
CA SER A 26 -5.32 -3.79 -5.95
C SER A 26 -4.33 -4.17 -7.05
N LEU A 27 -3.25 -4.89 -6.73
CA LEU A 27 -2.29 -5.35 -7.73
C LEU A 27 -2.91 -6.38 -8.68
N LEU A 28 -3.63 -7.36 -8.16
CA LEU A 28 -4.32 -8.36 -8.97
C LEU A 28 -5.35 -7.71 -9.90
N GLN A 29 -6.11 -6.74 -9.37
CA GLN A 29 -7.10 -6.00 -10.16
C GLN A 29 -6.43 -5.19 -11.28
N LEU A 30 -5.33 -4.50 -10.98
CA LEU A 30 -4.54 -3.76 -11.98
C LEU A 30 -4.02 -4.69 -13.08
N ILE A 31 -3.44 -5.83 -12.73
CA ILE A 31 -2.95 -6.83 -13.70
C ILE A 31 -4.10 -7.32 -14.57
N SER A 32 -5.24 -7.67 -13.97
CA SER A 32 -6.42 -8.15 -14.72
C SER A 32 -6.91 -7.11 -15.72
N ILE A 33 -6.93 -5.83 -15.35
CA ILE A 33 -7.38 -4.74 -16.22
C ILE A 33 -6.38 -4.48 -17.34
N VAL A 34 -5.07 -4.41 -17.03
CA VAL A 34 -4.03 -4.25 -18.04
C VAL A 34 -4.03 -5.42 -19.03
N PHE A 35 -4.19 -6.65 -18.56
CA PHE A 35 -4.24 -7.84 -19.41
C PHE A 35 -5.50 -7.86 -20.29
N SER A 36 -6.66 -7.51 -19.73
CA SER A 36 -7.91 -7.35 -20.49
C SER A 36 -7.76 -6.28 -21.57
N LEU A 37 -7.19 -5.12 -21.25
CA LEU A 37 -6.98 -4.04 -22.20
C LEU A 37 -5.99 -4.40 -23.31
N LEU A 38 -4.91 -5.12 -22.96
CA LEU A 38 -3.88 -5.53 -23.90
C LEU A 38 -4.36 -6.61 -24.89
N ILE A 39 -5.25 -7.51 -24.45
CA ILE A 39 -5.66 -8.69 -25.22
C ILE A 39 -7.02 -8.51 -25.90
N ILE A 40 -7.97 -7.84 -25.23
CA ILE A 40 -9.36 -7.72 -25.70
C ILE A 40 -9.59 -6.40 -26.45
N ASP A 41 -8.96 -5.30 -26.01
CA ASP A 41 -9.26 -3.93 -26.45
C ASP A 41 -8.08 -3.23 -27.17
N ALA A 42 -7.23 -3.99 -27.87
CA ALA A 42 -6.03 -3.51 -28.57
C ALA A 42 -6.28 -2.51 -29.74
N PHE A 43 -7.31 -1.67 -29.67
CA PHE A 43 -7.59 -0.62 -30.66
C PHE A 43 -7.81 0.80 -30.13
N ASN A 44 -7.91 1.10 -28.82
CA ASN A 44 -7.86 2.50 -28.35
C ASN A 44 -7.46 2.69 -26.86
N PRO A 45 -6.22 2.33 -26.47
CA PRO A 45 -5.64 2.74 -25.17
C PRO A 45 -5.48 4.27 -25.02
N LEU A 46 -5.87 5.05 -26.03
CA LEU A 46 -5.96 6.52 -26.04
C LEU A 46 -7.33 7.05 -25.60
N ASP A 47 -8.29 6.19 -25.25
CA ASP A 47 -9.50 6.66 -24.57
C ASP A 47 -9.13 7.20 -23.19
N HIS A 48 -9.36 8.49 -23.00
CA HIS A 48 -9.04 9.23 -21.77
C HIS A 48 -9.61 8.56 -20.52
N LYS A 49 -10.77 7.89 -20.62
CA LYS A 49 -11.38 7.18 -19.49
C LYS A 49 -10.58 5.96 -19.05
N VAL A 50 -10.01 5.22 -20.00
CA VAL A 50 -9.22 4.01 -19.72
C VAL A 50 -7.91 4.39 -19.06
N PHE A 51 -7.21 5.38 -19.65
CA PHE A 51 -5.97 5.89 -19.09
C PHE A 51 -6.16 6.43 -17.67
N GLN A 52 -7.21 7.25 -17.45
CA GLN A 52 -7.51 7.79 -16.12
C GLN A 52 -7.79 6.69 -15.09
N THR A 53 -8.50 5.62 -15.48
CA THR A 53 -8.82 4.50 -14.58
C THR A 53 -7.57 3.71 -14.20
N VAL A 54 -6.75 3.33 -15.19
CA VAL A 54 -5.49 2.59 -14.95
C VAL A 54 -4.52 3.42 -14.12
N PHE A 55 -4.34 4.69 -14.47
CA PHE A 55 -3.47 5.60 -13.74
C PHE A 55 -3.96 5.82 -12.31
N GLY A 56 -5.27 5.99 -12.10
CA GLY A 56 -5.87 6.11 -10.77
C GLY A 56 -5.59 4.89 -9.90
N MET A 57 -5.75 3.68 -10.43
CA MET A 57 -5.44 2.45 -9.71
C MET A 57 -3.95 2.32 -9.37
N ILE A 58 -3.06 2.69 -10.29
CA ILE A 58 -1.61 2.74 -10.04
C ILE A 58 -1.31 3.70 -8.90
N MET A 59 -1.90 4.90 -8.92
CA MET A 59 -1.71 5.89 -7.85
C MET A 59 -2.22 5.38 -6.50
N THR A 60 -3.41 4.75 -6.45
CA THR A 60 -3.91 4.12 -5.23
C THR A 60 -2.97 3.03 -4.71
N LEU A 61 -2.40 2.22 -5.60
CA LEU A 61 -1.42 1.20 -5.24
C LEU A 61 -0.15 1.82 -4.65
N LEU A 62 0.41 2.85 -5.31
CA LEU A 62 1.61 3.55 -4.85
C LEU A 62 1.40 4.18 -3.47
N ILE A 63 0.27 4.85 -3.26
CA ILE A 63 -0.10 5.45 -1.98
C ILE A 63 -0.19 4.37 -0.88
N ALA A 64 -0.83 3.23 -1.16
CA ALA A 64 -0.95 2.13 -0.21
C ALA A 64 0.42 1.52 0.14
N MET A 65 1.29 1.33 -0.86
CA MET A 65 2.65 0.84 -0.65
C MET A 65 3.50 1.82 0.18
N GLU A 66 3.39 3.11 -0.10
CA GLU A 66 4.09 4.16 0.63
C GLU A 66 3.60 4.23 2.08
N PHE A 67 2.29 4.14 2.33
CA PHE A 67 1.74 4.09 3.67
C PHE A 67 2.17 2.87 4.47
N LYS A 68 2.17 1.67 3.86
CA LYS A 68 2.72 0.46 4.50
C LYS A 68 4.18 0.68 4.92
N HIS A 69 5.01 1.20 4.01
CA HIS A 69 6.42 1.45 4.29
C HIS A 69 6.62 2.50 5.40
N SER A 70 5.82 3.58 5.40
CA SER A 70 5.85 4.61 6.43
C SER A 70 5.48 4.05 7.81
N ILE A 71 4.41 3.27 7.92
CA ILE A 71 3.97 2.64 9.17
C ILE A 71 5.03 1.66 9.69
N VAL A 72 5.56 0.79 8.82
CA VAL A 72 6.59 -0.18 9.19
C VAL A 72 7.87 0.52 9.67
N ARG A 73 8.29 1.60 8.99
CA ARG A 73 9.46 2.40 9.36
C ARG A 73 9.29 3.10 10.71
N VAL A 74 8.11 3.63 11.01
CA VAL A 74 7.79 4.27 12.30
C VAL A 74 7.75 3.23 13.42
N ALA A 75 7.15 2.06 13.18
CA ALA A 75 7.12 0.96 14.13
C ALA A 75 8.55 0.46 14.48
N LEU A 76 9.43 0.31 13.48
CA LEU A 76 10.81 -0.12 13.67
C LEU A 76 11.74 0.96 14.26
N ARG A 77 11.48 2.25 14.01
CA ARG A 77 12.30 3.35 14.55
C ARG A 77 12.08 3.62 16.04
N ARG A 78 10.97 3.19 16.63
CA ARG A 78 10.78 3.32 18.09
C ARG A 78 11.64 2.34 18.90
N ASP A 79 12.14 1.26 18.30
CA ASP A 79 13.05 0.33 18.99
C ASP A 79 14.44 0.93 19.26
N SER A 80 14.88 1.94 18.48
CA SER A 80 16.24 2.50 18.57
C SER A 80 16.38 3.84 19.31
N ILE A 81 15.29 4.47 19.72
CA ILE A 81 15.35 5.77 20.47
C ILE A 81 15.48 5.56 21.98
N ILE A 82 15.22 4.34 22.49
CA ILE A 82 15.28 4.07 23.94
C ILE A 82 16.71 3.75 24.43
N GLU A 83 17.68 3.52 23.52
CA GLU A 83 19.05 3.13 23.91
C GLU A 83 20.03 4.31 24.10
N SER A 84 19.67 5.56 23.77
CA SER A 84 20.59 6.71 23.90
C SER A 84 20.40 7.58 25.16
N ARG A 85 19.63 7.13 26.15
CA ARG A 85 19.63 7.74 27.50
C ARG A 85 20.07 6.73 28.55
N ARG A 86 21.36 6.41 28.54
CA ARG A 86 22.11 6.09 29.76
C ARG A 86 23.43 6.85 29.75
#